data_AF-A8DYC4-F1
#
_entry.id   AF-A8DYC4-F1
#
_cell.length_a   1.000
_cell.length_b   1.000
_cell.length_c   1.000
_cell.angle_alpha   90.00
_cell.angle_beta   90.00
_cell.angle_gamma   90.00
#
_symmetry.space_group_name_H-M   'P 1'
#
loop_
_entity.id
_entity.type
_entity.pdbx_description
1 polymer ?
#
loop_
_entity_poly.entity_id
_entity_poly.type
_entity_poly.pdbx_seq_one_letter_code
_entity_poly.pdbx_strand_id
1 'polypeptide(L)'
;MWFEILPGAVIITTLLSVPIYAMYGLDKLMIGNAFRRNMDERFSRVMYQRDFRLTDNPYKMNGLEQIPDEEVKKEEKDPNEDSDDPAIVKKREKERKLREKQLKKEEKLREKQLKEEEKQKKN
;
A
#
# COMPACT_ATOMS: atom_id res chain seq x y z
N MET A 1 5.83 -54.57 -34.46
CA MET A 1 4.45 -54.85 -33.97
C MET A 1 3.80 -53.55 -33.54
N TRP A 2 2.46 -53.45 -33.48
CA TRP A 2 1.77 -52.18 -33.18
C TRP A 2 2.18 -51.54 -31.84
N PHE A 3 2.67 -52.34 -30.88
CA PHE A 3 3.14 -51.85 -29.58
C PHE A 3 4.48 -51.10 -29.61
N GLU A 4 5.24 -51.13 -30.71
CA GLU A 4 6.51 -50.39 -30.83
C GLU A 4 6.33 -48.87 -30.79
N ILE A 5 5.10 -48.38 -30.98
CA ILE A 5 4.77 -46.96 -30.79
C ILE A 5 4.65 -46.55 -29.32
N LEU A 6 4.43 -47.51 -28.41
CA LEU A 6 4.16 -47.24 -27.00
C LEU A 6 5.30 -46.47 -26.31
N PRO A 7 6.59 -46.82 -26.46
CA PRO A 7 7.67 -46.05 -25.85
C PRO A 7 7.66 -44.58 -26.29
N GLY A 8 7.46 -44.32 -27.59
CA GLY A 8 7.38 -42.96 -28.13
C GLY A 8 6.15 -42.21 -27.59
N ALA A 9 4.98 -42.85 -27.61
CA ALA A 9 3.74 -42.27 -27.10
C ALA A 9 3.81 -41.95 -25.61
N VAL A 10 4.46 -42.80 -24.80
CA VAL A 10 4.68 -42.58 -23.37
C VAL A 10 5.60 -41.38 -23.14
N ILE A 11 6.70 -41.28 -23.88
CA ILE A 11 7.61 -40.12 -23.77
C ILE A 11 6.88 -38.83 -24.11
N ILE A 12 6.15 -38.79 -25.23
CA ILE A 12 5.40 -37.60 -25.66
C ILE A 12 4.35 -37.22 -24.61
N THR A 13 3.56 -38.19 -24.13
CA THR A 13 2.52 -37.95 -23.13
C THR A 13 3.13 -37.43 -21.82
N THR A 14 4.23 -38.02 -21.39
CA THR A 14 4.95 -37.58 -20.18
C THR A 14 5.42 -36.14 -20.33
N LEU A 15 6.12 -35.82 -21.43
CA LEU A 15 6.64 -34.47 -21.68
C LEU A 15 5.54 -33.42 -21.85
N LEU A 16 4.37 -33.78 -22.39
CA LEU A 16 3.22 -32.87 -22.48
C LEU A 16 2.52 -32.68 -21.13
N SER A 17 2.48 -33.72 -20.29
CA SER A 17 1.83 -33.65 -18.98
C SER A 17 2.64 -32.92 -17.92
N VAL A 18 3.98 -33.07 -17.93
CA VAL A 18 4.87 -32.52 -16.90
C VAL A 18 4.71 -31.00 -16.74
N PRO A 19 4.69 -30.17 -17.81
CA PRO A 19 4.48 -28.73 -17.67
C PRO A 19 3.18 -28.36 -16.97
N ILE A 20 2.10 -29.11 -17.18
CA ILE A 20 0.78 -28.83 -16.58
C ILE A 20 0.86 -28.99 -15.06
N TYR A 21 1.42 -30.12 -14.59
CA TYR A 21 1.57 -30.38 -13.16
C TYR A 21 2.67 -29.53 -12.51
N ALA A 22 3.75 -29.25 -13.24
CA ALA A 22 4.80 -28.36 -12.78
C ALA A 22 4.27 -26.94 -12.55
N MET A 23 3.49 -26.40 -13.48
CA MET A 23 2.89 -25.07 -13.34
C MET A 23 1.91 -25.00 -12.17
N TYR A 24 1.10 -26.05 -11.96
CA TYR A 24 0.24 -26.14 -10.77
C TYR A 24 1.04 -26.03 -9.46
N GLY A 25 2.18 -26.74 -9.37
CA GLY A 25 3.07 -26.67 -8.22
C GLY A 25 3.75 -25.32 -8.06
N LEU A 26 4.24 -24.75 -9.17
CA LEU A 26 4.91 -23.44 -9.19
C LEU A 26 3.96 -22.31 -8.79
N ASP A 27 2.74 -22.26 -9.36
CA ASP A 27 1.74 -21.25 -9.02
C ASP A 27 1.37 -21.33 -7.53
N LYS A 28 1.18 -22.55 -7.02
CA LYS A 28 0.90 -22.75 -5.60
C LYS A 28 2.03 -22.24 -4.70
N LEU A 29 3.29 -22.37 -5.12
CA LEU A 29 4.46 -21.91 -4.37
C LEU A 29 4.65 -20.38 -4.46
N MET A 30 4.50 -19.81 -5.65
CA MET A 30 4.82 -18.40 -5.91
C MET A 30 3.70 -17.46 -5.52
N ILE A 31 2.45 -17.87 -5.72
CA ILE A 31 1.25 -17.02 -5.57
C ILE A 31 0.49 -17.36 -4.28
N GLY A 32 0.64 -18.60 -3.80
CA GLY A 32 -0.15 -19.16 -2.69
C GLY A 32 -1.46 -19.81 -3.16
N ASN A 33 -1.78 -19.74 -4.46
CA ASN A 33 -2.92 -20.42 -5.05
C ASN A 33 -2.51 -21.14 -6.33
N ALA A 34 -2.97 -22.37 -6.50
CA ALA A 34 -2.62 -23.21 -7.65
C ALA A 34 -3.23 -22.74 -8.98
N PHE A 35 -4.30 -21.95 -8.90
CA PHE A 35 -5.02 -21.46 -10.08
C PHE A 35 -4.83 -19.96 -10.23
N ARG A 36 -4.49 -19.55 -11.45
CA ARG A 36 -4.40 -18.13 -11.80
C ARG A 36 -5.77 -17.59 -12.18
N ARG A 37 -6.04 -16.33 -11.81
CA ARG A 37 -7.29 -15.64 -12.20
C ARG A 37 -7.23 -15.23 -13.67
N ASN A 38 -8.34 -15.42 -14.40
CA ASN A 38 -8.48 -14.89 -15.75
C ASN A 38 -8.48 -13.36 -15.72
N MET A 39 -7.70 -12.75 -16.62
CA MET A 39 -7.52 -11.31 -16.72
C MET A 39 -7.89 -10.77 -18.10
N ASP A 40 -8.74 -11.49 -18.85
CA ASP A 40 -9.09 -11.14 -20.23
C ASP A 40 -9.97 -9.88 -20.31
N GLU A 41 -10.87 -9.71 -19.34
CA GLU A 41 -11.73 -8.54 -19.24
C GLU A 41 -11.06 -7.37 -18.51
N ARG A 42 -11.39 -6.15 -18.94
CA ARG A 42 -10.88 -4.92 -18.31
C ARG A 42 -11.28 -4.84 -16.84
N PHE A 43 -12.51 -5.21 -16.51
CA PHE A 43 -13.01 -5.20 -15.15
C PHE A 43 -12.19 -6.13 -14.25
N SER A 44 -11.93 -7.36 -14.70
CA SER A 44 -11.10 -8.34 -13.99
C SER A 44 -9.69 -7.82 -13.71
N ARG A 45 -9.07 -7.12 -14.67
CA ARG A 45 -7.75 -6.48 -14.45
C ARG A 45 -7.78 -5.38 -13.41
N VAL A 46 -8.80 -4.52 -13.44
CA VAL A 46 -8.95 -3.44 -12.45
C VAL A 46 -9.19 -4.00 -11.05
N MET A 47 -10.02 -5.03 -10.93
CA MET A 47 -10.27 -5.69 -9.65
C MET A 47 -9.04 -6.43 -9.13
N TYR A 48 -8.25 -7.06 -10.00
CA TYR A 48 -6.98 -7.66 -9.62
C TYR A 48 -5.99 -6.64 -9.04
N GLN A 49 -5.90 -5.44 -9.64
CA GLN A 49 -5.11 -4.35 -9.08
C GLN A 49 -5.67 -3.80 -7.77
N ARG A 50 -7.00 -3.72 -7.63
CA ARG A 50 -7.65 -3.30 -6.38
C ARG A 50 -7.28 -4.26 -5.25
N ASP A 51 -7.35 -5.57 -5.49
CA ASP A 51 -7.05 -6.57 -4.48
C ASP A 51 -5.58 -6.48 -4.06
N PHE A 52 -4.65 -6.25 -5.00
CA PHE A 52 -3.25 -5.95 -4.68
C PHE A 52 -3.07 -4.72 -3.77
N ARG A 53 -3.86 -3.66 -3.95
CA ARG A 53 -3.77 -2.46 -3.09
C ARG A 53 -4.35 -2.67 -1.69
N LEU A 54 -5.27 -3.62 -1.53
CA LEU A 54 -5.95 -3.86 -0.26
C LEU A 54 -5.21 -4.87 0.63
N THR A 55 -4.65 -5.94 0.05
CA THR A 55 -4.10 -7.07 0.82
C THR A 55 -2.66 -7.46 0.43
N ASP A 56 -2.02 -6.73 -0.49
CA ASP A 56 -0.72 -7.04 -1.13
C ASP A 56 -0.66 -8.37 -1.91
N ASN A 57 -1.68 -9.23 -1.79
CA ASN A 57 -1.81 -10.47 -2.55
C ASN A 57 -3.26 -10.65 -3.04
N PRO A 58 -3.51 -10.70 -4.36
CA PRO A 58 -4.85 -10.76 -4.95
C PRO A 58 -5.56 -12.10 -4.76
N TYR A 59 -4.88 -13.10 -4.19
CA TYR A 59 -5.44 -14.41 -3.84
C TYR A 59 -5.76 -14.53 -2.35
N LYS A 60 -5.34 -13.55 -1.54
CA LYS A 60 -5.78 -13.43 -0.15
C LYS A 60 -7.14 -12.73 -0.12
N MET A 61 -8.17 -13.48 0.22
CA MET A 61 -9.54 -12.95 0.31
C MET A 61 -9.63 -11.92 1.43
N ASN A 62 -10.27 -10.79 1.14
CA ASN A 62 -10.58 -9.75 2.10
C ASN A 62 -12.07 -9.88 2.47
N GLY A 63 -12.38 -10.37 3.67
CA GLY A 63 -13.75 -10.54 4.13
C GLY A 63 -14.29 -9.33 4.89
N LEU A 64 -15.39 -9.53 5.59
CA LEU A 64 -16.05 -8.47 6.38
C LEU A 64 -15.26 -8.10 7.64
N GLU A 65 -14.38 -9.00 8.10
CA GLU A 65 -13.53 -8.83 9.28
C GLU A 65 -12.50 -7.70 9.16
N GLN A 66 -12.20 -7.23 7.94
CA GLN A 66 -11.30 -6.08 7.73
C GLN A 66 -12.05 -4.74 7.80
N ILE A 67 -13.38 -4.75 7.83
CA ILE A 67 -14.17 -3.53 7.94
C ILE A 67 -14.28 -3.20 9.43
N PRO A 68 -13.82 -2.03 9.90
CA PRO A 68 -13.95 -1.67 11.30
C PRO A 68 -15.43 -1.48 11.64
N ASP A 69 -15.86 -2.15 12.71
CA ASP A 69 -17.19 -1.97 13.28
C ASP A 69 -17.38 -0.50 13.69
N GLU A 70 -18.62 -0.02 13.61
CA GLU A 70 -18.95 1.39 13.90
C GLU A 70 -18.52 1.84 15.30
N GLU A 71 -18.41 0.91 16.25
CA GLU A 71 -17.95 1.17 17.61
C GLU A 71 -16.46 1.52 17.67
N VAL A 72 -15.64 0.91 16.81
CA VAL A 72 -14.18 1.16 16.75
C VAL A 72 -13.84 2.46 16.02
N LYS A 73 -14.68 2.88 15.06
CA LYS A 73 -14.47 4.13 14.29
C LYS A 73 -14.46 5.41 15.12
N LYS A 74 -14.94 5.38 16.37
CA LYS A 74 -14.89 6.54 17.27
C LYS A 74 -13.50 6.77 17.87
N GLU A 75 -12.68 5.72 17.96
CA GLU A 75 -11.37 5.78 18.62
C GLU A 75 -10.22 6.03 17.65
N GLU A 76 -10.39 5.65 16.37
CA GLU A 76 -9.35 5.76 15.35
C GLU A 76 -9.52 6.95 14.39
N LYS A 77 -10.63 7.70 14.50
CA LYS A 77 -10.70 9.02 13.86
C LYS A 77 -9.60 9.87 14.47
N ASP A 78 -8.55 10.12 13.69
CA ASP A 78 -7.62 11.20 13.94
C ASP A 78 -8.48 12.40 14.34
N PRO A 79 -8.31 12.98 15.55
CA PRO A 79 -9.13 14.12 15.99
C PRO A 79 -9.04 15.30 15.00
N ASN A 80 -8.14 15.16 14.03
CA ASN A 80 -7.83 15.77 12.74
C ASN A 80 -8.96 16.02 11.73
N GLU A 81 -9.67 14.97 11.31
CA GLU A 81 -10.01 14.86 9.88
C GLU A 81 -11.38 15.41 9.48
N ASP A 82 -12.44 15.29 10.29
CA ASP A 82 -13.79 15.78 9.93
C ASP A 82 -14.65 16.16 11.15
N SER A 83 -14.05 16.82 12.14
CA SER A 83 -14.79 17.28 13.32
C SER A 83 -15.35 18.69 13.10
N ASP A 84 -16.65 18.80 12.82
CA ASP A 84 -17.40 20.07 12.77
C ASP A 84 -17.51 20.79 14.14
N ASP A 85 -16.84 20.28 15.17
CA ASP A 85 -16.86 20.85 16.50
C ASP A 85 -16.06 22.17 16.57
N PRO A 86 -16.71 23.32 16.85
CA PRO A 86 -16.07 24.64 16.81
C PRO A 86 -14.96 24.81 17.86
N ALA A 87 -14.92 23.97 18.89
CA ALA A 87 -13.89 23.99 19.93
C ALA A 87 -12.53 23.45 19.43
N ILE A 88 -12.55 22.37 18.64
CA ILE A 88 -11.33 21.73 18.11
C ILE A 88 -10.69 22.64 17.07
N VAL A 89 -11.50 23.25 16.19
CA VAL A 89 -11.04 24.25 15.20
C VAL A 89 -10.35 25.43 15.89
N LYS A 90 -10.97 26.02 16.93
CA LYS A 90 -10.38 27.13 17.69
C LYS A 90 -9.05 26.75 18.36
N LYS A 91 -8.91 25.51 18.85
CA LYS A 91 -7.65 25.03 19.44
C LYS A 91 -6.54 24.97 18.39
N ARG A 92 -6.81 24.40 17.20
CA ARG A 92 -5.85 24.34 16.09
C ARG A 92 -5.46 25.73 15.58
N GLU A 93 -6.41 26.65 15.47
CA GLU A 93 -6.11 28.04 15.10
C GLU A 93 -5.19 28.72 16.11
N LYS A 94 -5.42 28.50 17.41
CA LYS A 94 -4.52 29.01 18.46
C LYS A 94 -3.12 28.43 18.34
N GLU A 95 -3.00 27.12 18.11
CA GLU A 95 -1.72 26.43 17.90
C GLU A 95 -0.99 26.93 16.65
N ARG A 96 -1.69 27.13 15.52
CA ARG A 96 -1.14 27.72 14.29
C ARG A 96 -0.60 29.13 14.54
N LYS A 97 -1.40 29.98 15.21
CA LYS A 97 -0.98 31.34 15.60
C LYS A 97 0.22 31.35 16.55
N LEU A 98 0.32 30.35 17.44
CA LEU A 98 1.48 30.20 18.33
C LEU A 98 2.74 29.82 17.54
N ARG A 99 2.64 28.84 16.63
CA ARG A 99 3.76 28.39 15.78
C ARG A 99 4.25 29.50 14.86
N GLU A 100 3.35 30.24 14.21
CA GLU A 100 3.73 31.40 13.40
C GLU A 100 4.45 32.48 14.21
N LYS A 101 4.01 32.73 15.45
CA LYS A 101 4.71 33.66 16.36
C LYS A 101 6.10 33.15 16.74
N GLN A 102 6.28 31.85 16.92
CA GLN A 102 7.58 31.24 17.21
C GLN A 102 8.52 31.34 16.01
N LEU A 103 8.06 31.00 14.80
CA LEU A 103 8.83 31.12 13.55
C LEU A 103 9.27 32.56 13.30
N LYS A 104 8.36 33.54 13.41
CA LYS A 104 8.71 34.97 13.27
C LYS A 104 9.71 35.45 14.32
N LYS A 105 9.70 34.89 15.53
CA LYS A 105 10.70 35.19 16.55
C LYS A 105 12.05 34.58 16.20
N GLU A 106 12.07 33.36 15.70
CA GLU A 106 13.28 32.65 15.28
C GLU A 106 13.93 33.32 14.06
N GLU A 107 13.15 33.71 13.04
CA GLU A 107 13.63 34.47 11.89
C GLU A 107 14.25 35.80 12.31
N LYS A 108 13.59 36.55 13.21
CA LYS A 108 14.14 37.80 13.77
C LYS A 108 15.42 37.58 14.58
N LEU A 109 15.55 36.45 15.27
CA LEU A 109 16.76 36.09 15.99
C LEU A 109 17.91 35.80 15.01
N ARG A 110 17.64 35.00 13.97
CA ARG A 110 18.61 34.70 12.90
C ARG A 110 19.06 35.95 12.15
N GLU A 111 18.14 36.86 11.82
CA GLU A 111 18.47 38.13 11.16
C GLU A 111 19.35 39.04 12.04
N LYS A 112 19.13 39.05 13.36
CA LYS A 112 19.99 39.77 14.31
C LYS A 112 21.39 39.16 14.39
N GLN A 113 21.49 37.84 14.44
CA GLN A 113 22.78 37.12 14.44
C GLN A 113 23.58 37.41 13.17
N LEU A 114 22.95 37.37 11.99
CA LEU A 114 23.60 37.73 10.73
C LEU A 114 24.12 39.18 10.72
N LYS A 115 23.33 40.13 11.25
CA LYS A 115 23.74 41.54 11.39
C LYS A 115 24.89 41.73 12.38
N GLU A 116 24.97 40.93 13.44
CA GLU A 116 26.09 40.93 14.38
C GLU A 116 27.35 40.31 13.78
N GLU A 117 27.24 39.20 13.04
CA GLU A 117 28.34 38.58 12.30
C GLU A 117 28.89 39.52 11.21
N GLU A 118 28.03 40.22 10.47
CA GLU A 118 28.45 41.22 9.47
C GLU A 118 29.17 42.41 10.11
N LYS A 119 28.77 42.83 11.32
CA LYS A 119 29.47 43.88 12.09
C LYS A 119 30.83 43.40 12.60
N GLN A 120 30.92 42.15 13.07
CA GLN A 120 32.18 41.56 13.52
C GLN A 120 33.17 41.36 12.37
N LYS A 121 32.71 41.07 11.15
CA LYS A 121 33.58 40.95 9.96
C LYS A 121 34.06 42.29 9.39
N LYS A 122 33.46 43.42 9.79
CA LYS A 122 33.83 44.77 9.32
C LYS A 122 34.76 45.53 10.27
N ASN A 123 34.97 45.04 11.49
CA ASN A 123 35.99 45.53 12.44
C ASN A 123 37.23 44.65 12.37
#